data_AF-A0A3N9UXQ1-F1
#
_entry.id   AF-A0A3N9UXQ1-F1
#
_cell.length_a   1.000
_cell.length_b   1.000
_cell.length_c   1.000
_cell.angle_alpha   90.00
_cell.angle_beta   90.00
_cell.angle_gamma   90.00
#
_symmetry.space_group_name_H-M   'P 1'
#
loop_
_entity.id
_entity.type
_entity.pdbx_description
1 polymer ?
#
loop_
_entity_poly.entity_id
_entity_poly.type
_entity_poly.pdbx_seq_one_letter_code
_entity_poly.pdbx_strand_id
1 'polypeptide(L)'
;MFRIAILHLFKYNEAIDKYLTEYTILFSGCEVNKIKILFLAANPGDTNKLALDEEIREITSKIRAAEHRDSIDLISAWAVKPDDLLQLLNQHKPQIVHFSGHGSNSGKIILTDNNGVSKTVSSRAIQTLFTTLKDNIRAVVLNACYSKEQAKAITQVIDCAVGMNGSIEDNAAITFAASFYRAIGFGRSVKDAFDQGRAALLLEGIPEEDTPELLVRGSIDPSSIYFLDSDYLETDGSPSKPAKGFRFNKEIEIRSLKGDITEIQADVVALKFAREFYGADSIVAMKLSNNQEQLDKLSPEIGKFSLVATKGKISAKNALFLGVPALLSFRYGEIYNFSKNILKILKYEFPQARTIALTIHGVGYGLDETESVISQIRGLLDSLKLGCFPPNLQCILIVDRNSARADRIQRILEDNLSSYRKGDRILVPVNELYSRLARPKTYELENAGFESEKKPHIFVAMPFNEDMDDIYYYGIQPSVHSAGYLCERVDLTAFTGDILDRIKSRIESSELVIADLTGANPNVYLEVGYAWGRGLPTILLSKDADDLKFDVRGQRCINYKRIIDLEKALKLELRGLINDAL
;
A
#
# COMPACT_ATOMS: atom_id res chain seq x y z
N MET A 1 -32.38 -16.19 27.80
CA MET A 1 -31.63 -16.43 26.54
C MET A 1 -31.47 -15.17 25.67
N PHE A 2 -32.51 -14.37 25.40
CA PHE A 2 -32.37 -13.13 24.60
C PHE A 2 -31.44 -12.04 25.19
N ARG A 3 -31.27 -12.00 26.51
CA ARG A 3 -30.41 -11.01 27.18
C ARG A 3 -28.91 -11.29 27.06
N ILE A 4 -28.51 -12.54 26.77
CA ILE A 4 -27.10 -12.95 26.62
C ILE A 4 -26.60 -12.68 25.20
N ALA A 5 -27.46 -12.85 24.19
CA ALA A 5 -27.14 -12.53 22.79
C ALA A 5 -26.88 -11.03 22.57
N ILE A 6 -27.64 -10.15 23.24
CA ILE A 6 -27.46 -8.69 23.15
C ILE A 6 -26.15 -8.24 23.84
N LEU A 7 -25.78 -8.86 24.97
CA LEU A 7 -24.50 -8.60 25.64
C LEU A 7 -23.29 -9.09 24.81
N HIS A 8 -23.44 -10.17 24.05
CA HIS A 8 -22.41 -10.64 23.12
C HIS A 8 -22.27 -9.73 21.89
N LEU A 9 -23.38 -9.23 21.32
CA LEU A 9 -23.34 -8.26 20.21
C LEU A 9 -22.73 -6.91 20.62
N PHE A 10 -22.98 -6.43 21.84
CA PHE A 10 -22.35 -5.20 22.35
C PHE A 10 -20.84 -5.38 22.59
N LYS A 11 -20.40 -6.52 23.13
CA LYS A 11 -18.96 -6.83 23.27
C LYS A 11 -18.27 -7.04 21.92
N TYR A 12 -18.98 -7.58 20.93
CA TYR A 12 -18.45 -7.78 19.58
C TYR A 12 -18.29 -6.44 18.83
N ASN A 13 -19.24 -5.50 19.00
CA ASN A 13 -19.12 -4.15 18.45
C ASN A 13 -18.08 -3.29 19.18
N GLU A 14 -17.94 -3.38 20.51
CA GLU A 14 -16.83 -2.73 21.21
C GLU A 14 -15.47 -3.30 20.81
N ALA A 15 -15.39 -4.62 20.55
CA ALA A 15 -14.17 -5.25 20.05
C ALA A 15 -13.86 -4.86 18.61
N ILE A 16 -14.87 -4.68 17.73
CA ILE A 16 -14.70 -4.20 16.36
C ILE A 16 -14.38 -2.70 16.32
N ASP A 17 -15.03 -1.85 17.11
CA ASP A 17 -14.69 -0.43 17.20
C ASP A 17 -13.32 -0.24 17.84
N LYS A 18 -12.95 -1.07 18.84
CA LYS A 18 -11.58 -1.10 19.37
C LYS A 18 -10.60 -1.67 18.35
N TYR A 19 -10.96 -2.69 17.55
CA TYR A 19 -10.12 -3.20 16.46
C TYR A 19 -9.97 -2.19 15.32
N LEU A 20 -11.00 -1.40 14.98
CA LEU A 20 -10.99 -0.37 13.94
C LEU A 20 -10.29 0.89 14.44
N THR A 21 -10.42 1.23 15.72
CA THR A 21 -9.69 2.33 16.36
C THR A 21 -8.23 1.94 16.58
N GLU A 22 -7.93 0.70 17.00
CA GLU A 22 -6.58 0.15 17.02
C GLU A 22 -6.03 -0.02 15.60
N TYR A 23 -6.82 -0.42 14.57
CA TYR A 23 -6.36 -0.43 13.17
C TYR A 23 -6.02 0.98 12.69
N THR A 24 -6.86 1.97 13.01
CA THR A 24 -6.66 3.38 12.64
C THR A 24 -5.47 3.99 13.39
N ILE A 25 -5.18 3.52 14.61
CA ILE A 25 -4.02 3.91 15.44
C ILE A 25 -2.76 3.07 15.11
N LEU A 26 -2.88 1.86 14.54
CA LEU A 26 -1.77 0.96 14.19
C LEU A 26 -1.18 1.21 12.79
N PHE A 27 -1.84 2.01 11.96
CA PHE A 27 -1.29 2.53 10.69
C PHE A 27 -0.58 3.89 10.84
N SER A 28 -0.41 4.43 12.04
CA SER A 28 0.31 5.69 12.24
C SER A 28 1.85 5.54 12.30
N GLY A 29 2.40 4.34 12.13
CA GLY A 29 3.84 4.04 12.29
C GLY A 29 4.70 4.08 11.02
N CYS A 30 4.06 4.02 9.84
CA CYS A 30 4.69 4.41 8.59
C CYS A 30 3.98 5.70 8.16
N GLU A 31 4.42 6.86 8.65
CA GLU A 31 3.96 8.14 8.08
C GLU A 31 4.32 8.11 6.59
N VAL A 32 3.34 7.72 5.76
CA VAL A 32 3.21 8.30 4.43
C VAL A 32 3.23 9.80 4.71
N ASN A 33 4.26 10.50 4.22
CA ASN A 33 4.43 11.91 4.52
C ASN A 33 3.28 12.66 3.82
N LYS A 34 2.13 12.74 4.50
CA LYS A 34 0.91 13.33 3.96
C LYS A 34 1.17 14.81 3.71
N ILE A 35 0.58 15.32 2.65
CA ILE A 35 0.54 16.75 2.39
C ILE A 35 -0.30 17.38 3.48
N LYS A 36 0.34 18.13 4.37
CA LYS A 36 -0.34 18.89 5.42
C LYS A 36 -0.75 20.24 4.86
N ILE A 37 -2.06 20.44 4.81
CA ILE A 37 -2.71 21.70 4.47
C ILE A 37 -3.21 22.30 5.77
N LEU A 38 -2.67 23.46 6.17
CA LEU A 38 -3.13 24.17 7.35
C LEU A 38 -4.11 25.28 6.94
N PHE A 39 -5.39 25.04 7.21
CA PHE A 39 -6.50 25.99 7.02
C PHE A 39 -6.68 26.86 8.26
N LEU A 40 -6.49 28.17 8.11
CA LEU A 40 -6.54 29.16 9.17
C LEU A 40 -7.75 30.07 8.93
N ALA A 41 -8.77 29.93 9.79
CA ALA A 41 -10.01 30.68 9.72
C ALA A 41 -10.08 31.80 10.76
N ALA A 42 -10.36 33.02 10.33
CA ALA A 42 -10.62 34.16 11.21
C ALA A 42 -11.94 34.87 10.86
N ASN A 43 -12.85 34.91 11.83
CA ASN A 43 -14.17 35.55 11.72
C ASN A 43 -14.44 36.39 12.98
N PRO A 44 -13.79 37.57 13.13
CA PRO A 44 -13.97 38.41 14.31
C PRO A 44 -15.43 38.83 14.52
N GLY A 45 -15.84 39.00 15.78
CA GLY A 45 -17.25 39.27 16.12
C GLY A 45 -17.76 40.65 15.69
N ASP A 46 -16.86 41.57 15.32
CA ASP A 46 -17.16 42.92 14.83
C ASP A 46 -17.15 43.04 13.30
N THR A 47 -17.00 41.93 12.56
CA THR A 47 -17.03 41.89 11.10
C THR A 47 -18.27 41.17 10.57
N ASN A 48 -18.53 41.29 9.27
CA ASN A 48 -19.58 40.51 8.61
C ASN A 48 -19.24 39.03 8.67
N LYS A 49 -20.20 38.17 9.01
CA LYS A 49 -19.94 36.73 9.12
C LYS A 49 -19.66 36.13 7.74
N LEU A 50 -18.44 35.61 7.55
CA LEU A 50 -18.07 34.81 6.37
C LEU A 50 -18.50 33.35 6.51
N ALA A 51 -18.82 32.68 5.40
CA ALA A 51 -19.16 31.27 5.29
C ALA A 51 -17.93 30.34 5.32
N LEU A 52 -17.07 30.52 6.32
CA LEU A 52 -15.81 29.77 6.47
C LEU A 52 -16.04 28.26 6.73
N ASP A 53 -17.15 27.93 7.38
CA ASP A 53 -17.64 26.57 7.61
C ASP A 53 -18.07 25.87 6.31
N GLU A 54 -18.68 26.63 5.40
CA GLU A 54 -19.01 26.13 4.08
C GLU A 54 -17.75 25.89 3.23
N GLU A 55 -16.79 26.81 3.28
CA GLU A 55 -15.54 26.70 2.54
C GLU A 55 -14.76 25.43 2.89
N ILE A 56 -14.52 25.19 4.18
CA ILE A 56 -13.82 23.99 4.61
C ILE A 56 -14.62 22.71 4.29
N ARG A 57 -15.96 22.76 4.37
CA ARG A 57 -16.82 21.63 4.05
C ARG A 57 -16.68 21.24 2.58
N GLU A 58 -16.72 22.21 1.68
CA GLU A 58 -16.55 21.98 0.25
C GLU A 58 -15.14 21.51 -0.10
N ILE A 59 -14.10 22.14 0.48
CA ILE A 59 -12.71 21.67 0.31
C ILE A 59 -12.58 20.20 0.76
N THR A 60 -13.11 19.87 1.94
CA THR A 60 -13.07 18.51 2.49
C THR A 60 -13.80 17.53 1.57
N SER A 61 -14.99 17.90 1.08
CA SER A 61 -15.80 17.10 0.16
C SER A 61 -15.04 16.80 -1.13
N LYS A 62 -14.42 17.81 -1.73
CA LYS A 62 -13.66 17.64 -2.98
C LYS A 62 -12.37 16.84 -2.79
N ILE A 63 -11.66 17.01 -1.67
CA ILE A 63 -10.48 16.19 -1.35
C ILE A 63 -10.90 14.72 -1.18
N ARG A 64 -11.99 14.44 -0.45
CA ARG A 64 -12.49 13.06 -0.26
C ARG A 64 -12.88 12.36 -1.55
N ALA A 65 -13.34 13.13 -2.55
CA ALA A 65 -13.68 12.60 -3.86
C ALA A 65 -12.47 12.44 -4.80
N ALA A 66 -11.28 12.91 -4.41
CA ALA A 66 -10.08 12.89 -5.24
C ALA A 66 -9.33 11.55 -5.18
N GLU A 67 -8.53 11.30 -6.22
CA GLU A 67 -7.78 10.05 -6.41
C GLU A 67 -6.79 9.75 -5.28
N HIS A 68 -6.05 10.77 -4.81
CA HIS A 68 -5.03 10.63 -3.77
C HIS A 68 -5.48 11.17 -2.41
N ARG A 69 -6.76 11.06 -2.08
CA ARG A 69 -7.36 11.60 -0.84
C ARG A 69 -6.61 11.18 0.43
N ASP A 70 -6.06 9.96 0.47
CA ASP A 70 -5.42 9.40 1.67
C ASP A 70 -4.01 9.99 1.90
N SER A 71 -3.46 10.68 0.90
CA SER A 71 -2.17 11.37 0.93
C SER A 71 -2.26 12.83 1.38
N ILE A 72 -3.47 13.35 1.63
CA ILE A 72 -3.70 14.74 2.08
C ILE A 72 -4.24 14.74 3.51
N ASP A 73 -3.67 15.62 4.34
CA ASP A 73 -4.11 15.91 5.69
C ASP A 73 -4.53 17.39 5.78
N LEU A 74 -5.84 17.64 5.86
CA LEU A 74 -6.41 18.98 5.98
C LEU A 74 -6.65 19.29 7.47
N ILE A 75 -5.81 20.17 8.02
CA ILE A 75 -5.84 20.59 9.41
C ILE A 75 -6.50 21.97 9.47
N SER A 76 -7.50 22.17 10.32
CA SER A 76 -8.15 23.46 10.47
C SER A 76 -7.99 24.06 11.86
N ALA A 77 -7.75 25.37 11.90
CA ALA A 77 -7.74 26.18 13.10
C ALA A 77 -8.71 27.35 12.95
N TRP A 78 -9.46 27.63 14.01
CA TRP A 78 -10.58 28.58 14.02
C TRP A 78 -10.33 29.73 14.96
N ALA A 79 -10.97 30.88 14.70
CA ALA A 79 -10.81 32.11 15.47
C ALA A 79 -9.32 32.48 15.66
N VAL A 80 -8.52 32.28 14.61
CA VAL A 80 -7.06 32.39 14.67
C VAL A 80 -6.63 33.79 15.09
N LYS A 81 -5.77 33.83 16.11
CA LYS A 81 -5.11 35.02 16.63
C LYS A 81 -3.67 35.13 16.10
N PRO A 82 -3.02 36.31 16.17
CA PRO A 82 -1.64 36.44 15.70
C PRO A 82 -0.64 35.51 16.38
N ASP A 83 -0.81 35.23 17.67
CA ASP A 83 0.11 34.36 18.43
C ASP A 83 -0.05 32.87 18.03
N ASP A 84 -1.28 32.47 17.71
CA ASP A 84 -1.59 31.12 17.24
C ASP A 84 -0.86 30.80 15.93
N LEU A 85 -0.58 31.78 15.08
CA LEU A 85 0.14 31.57 13.81
C LEU A 85 1.53 30.97 14.04
N LEU A 86 2.27 31.45 15.04
CA LEU A 86 3.59 30.93 15.38
C LEU A 86 3.48 29.50 15.91
N GLN A 87 2.50 29.25 16.77
CA GLN A 87 2.29 27.92 17.36
C GLN A 87 1.88 26.90 16.30
N LEU A 88 0.86 27.21 15.50
CA LEU A 88 0.27 26.28 14.52
C LEU A 88 1.25 25.92 13.40
N LEU A 89 2.04 26.88 12.92
CA LEU A 89 3.06 26.62 11.90
C LEU A 89 4.20 25.73 12.45
N ASN A 90 4.65 25.97 13.68
CA ASN A 90 5.66 25.11 14.33
C ASN A 90 5.14 23.70 14.62
N GLN A 91 3.89 23.59 15.05
CA GLN A 91 3.26 22.33 15.45
C GLN A 91 2.98 21.44 14.23
N HIS A 92 2.41 22.01 13.16
CA HIS A 92 1.91 21.22 12.03
C HIS A 92 2.89 21.13 10.86
N LYS A 93 3.87 22.04 10.78
CA LYS A 93 4.90 22.09 9.72
C LYS A 93 4.34 21.85 8.31
N PRO A 94 3.30 22.60 7.89
CA PRO A 94 2.54 22.30 6.68
C PRO A 94 3.33 22.56 5.39
N GLN A 95 2.91 21.92 4.30
CA GLN A 95 3.39 22.22 2.95
C GLN A 95 2.57 23.32 2.27
N ILE A 96 1.27 23.42 2.63
CA ILE A 96 0.36 24.45 2.12
C ILE A 96 -0.30 25.16 3.31
N VAL A 97 -0.33 26.50 3.29
CA VAL A 97 -1.10 27.29 4.24
C VAL A 97 -2.26 27.95 3.50
N HIS A 98 -3.49 27.71 3.95
CA HIS A 98 -4.68 28.41 3.50
C HIS A 98 -5.13 29.38 4.58
N PHE A 99 -5.23 30.66 4.26
CA PHE A 99 -5.87 31.63 5.11
C PHE A 99 -7.23 32.01 4.52
N SER A 100 -8.28 31.88 5.32
CA SER A 100 -9.60 32.38 4.98
C SER A 100 -10.13 33.32 6.07
N GLY A 101 -10.51 34.52 5.65
CA GLY A 101 -10.95 35.57 6.55
C GLY A 101 -11.00 36.92 5.87
N HIS A 102 -11.22 37.96 6.66
CA HIS A 102 -11.33 39.30 6.09
C HIS A 102 -9.97 39.88 5.67
N GLY A 103 -10.02 40.65 4.60
CA GLY A 103 -8.97 41.57 4.19
C GLY A 103 -9.47 43.01 4.24
N SER A 104 -8.55 43.96 4.44
CA SER A 104 -8.85 45.39 4.33
C SER A 104 -8.50 45.95 2.96
N ASN A 105 -9.14 47.03 2.54
CA ASN A 105 -8.82 47.77 1.31
C ASN A 105 -7.37 48.31 1.27
N SER A 106 -6.68 48.33 2.42
CA SER A 106 -5.26 48.65 2.51
C SER A 106 -4.33 47.44 2.27
N GLY A 107 -4.89 46.30 1.86
CA GLY A 107 -4.18 45.03 1.77
C GLY A 107 -3.65 44.67 3.15
N LYS A 108 -4.52 44.32 4.10
CA LYS A 108 -4.10 43.77 5.40
C LYS A 108 -4.99 42.59 5.72
N ILE A 109 -4.42 41.55 6.31
CA ILE A 109 -5.17 40.40 6.81
C ILE A 109 -5.75 40.77 8.18
N ILE A 110 -7.00 40.39 8.42
CA ILE A 110 -7.68 40.61 9.70
C ILE A 110 -7.77 39.27 10.45
N LEU A 111 -7.23 39.24 11.66
CA LEU A 111 -7.29 38.13 12.60
C LEU A 111 -8.17 38.48 13.79
N THR A 112 -8.35 37.52 14.70
CA THR A 112 -9.07 37.71 15.96
C THR A 112 -8.09 38.16 17.06
N ASP A 113 -8.48 39.10 17.91
CA ASP A 113 -7.72 39.46 19.12
C ASP A 113 -8.18 38.64 20.36
N ASN A 114 -7.68 38.99 21.55
CA ASN A 114 -8.07 38.29 22.78
C ASN A 114 -9.50 38.56 23.23
N ASN A 115 -10.15 39.60 22.70
CA ASN A 115 -11.52 39.98 22.99
C ASN A 115 -12.51 39.49 21.91
N GLY A 116 -12.04 38.77 20.89
CA GLY A 116 -12.87 38.31 19.78
C GLY A 116 -13.08 39.36 18.69
N VAL A 117 -12.32 40.45 18.69
CA VAL A 117 -12.48 41.62 17.82
C VAL A 117 -11.38 41.64 16.75
N SER A 118 -11.62 42.38 15.67
CA SER A 118 -10.72 42.51 14.52
C SER A 118 -9.34 43.05 14.91
N LYS A 119 -8.30 42.36 14.44
CA LYS A 119 -6.89 42.76 14.56
C LYS A 119 -6.18 42.67 13.23
N THR A 120 -5.77 43.82 12.69
CA THR A 120 -5.06 43.85 11.41
C THR A 120 -3.61 43.41 11.57
N VAL A 121 -3.14 42.57 10.64
CA VAL A 121 -1.74 42.16 10.50
C VAL A 121 -1.18 42.78 9.23
N SER A 122 -0.02 43.45 9.35
CA SER A 122 0.63 44.11 8.22
C SER A 122 1.35 43.12 7.30
N SER A 123 1.54 43.49 6.03
CA SER A 123 2.32 42.68 5.07
C SER A 123 3.74 42.38 5.59
N ARG A 124 4.37 43.34 6.27
CA ARG A 124 5.69 43.17 6.88
C ARG A 124 5.69 42.08 7.96
N ALA A 125 4.64 42.03 8.79
CA ALA A 125 4.51 41.01 9.82
C ALA A 125 4.29 39.62 9.21
N ILE A 126 3.41 39.50 8.20
CA ILE A 126 3.21 38.25 7.46
C ILE A 126 4.49 37.79 6.76
N GLN A 127 5.22 38.70 6.11
CA GLN A 127 6.49 38.37 5.47
C GLN A 127 7.51 37.87 6.49
N THR A 128 7.59 38.52 7.66
CA THR A 128 8.51 38.12 8.73
C THR A 128 8.14 36.72 9.25
N LEU A 129 6.85 36.45 9.46
CA LEU A 129 6.33 35.15 9.86
C LEU A 129 6.80 34.04 8.90
N PHE A 130 6.54 34.19 7.60
CA PHE A 130 6.96 33.18 6.61
C PHE A 130 8.48 33.16 6.40
N THR A 131 9.21 34.26 6.62
CA THR A 131 10.67 34.23 6.60
C THR A 131 11.23 33.36 7.73
N THR A 132 10.61 33.45 8.92
CA THR A 132 11.01 32.71 10.12
C THR A 132 10.56 31.24 10.11
N LEU A 133 9.40 30.93 9.53
CA LEU A 133 8.76 29.60 9.62
C LEU A 133 8.48 28.94 8.25
N LYS A 134 9.32 29.19 7.25
CA LYS A 134 9.15 28.65 5.87
C LYS A 134 9.50 27.18 5.68
N ASP A 135 10.04 26.49 6.68
CA ASP A 135 10.79 25.22 6.53
C ASP A 135 10.21 24.24 5.51
N ASN A 136 8.91 23.96 5.57
CA ASN A 136 8.23 23.01 4.68
C ASN A 136 7.25 23.65 3.68
N ILE A 137 7.00 24.95 3.79
CA ILE A 137 5.90 25.64 3.11
C ILE A 137 6.32 25.97 1.67
N ARG A 138 5.54 25.52 0.69
CA ARG A 138 5.78 25.84 -0.73
C ARG A 138 4.65 26.62 -1.39
N ALA A 139 3.44 26.57 -0.86
CA ALA A 139 2.33 27.41 -1.34
C ALA A 139 1.54 28.04 -0.19
N VAL A 140 1.06 29.26 -0.43
CA VAL A 140 0.10 29.95 0.45
C VAL A 140 -1.11 30.40 -0.36
N VAL A 141 -2.32 30.12 0.11
CA VAL A 141 -3.57 30.61 -0.49
C VAL A 141 -4.20 31.62 0.47
N LEU A 142 -4.41 32.85 0.00
CA LEU A 142 -4.99 33.93 0.80
C LEU A 142 -6.39 34.29 0.28
N ASN A 143 -7.40 33.58 0.77
CA ASN A 143 -8.82 33.87 0.55
C ASN A 143 -9.26 35.03 1.46
N ALA A 144 -8.82 36.23 1.11
CA ALA A 144 -9.16 37.48 1.79
C ALA A 144 -9.15 38.63 0.78
N CYS A 145 -10.09 39.57 0.89
CA CYS A 145 -10.19 40.71 -0.03
C CYS A 145 -8.87 41.50 -0.09
N TYR A 146 -8.43 41.88 -1.29
CA TYR A 146 -7.22 42.66 -1.54
C TYR A 146 -5.92 42.03 -1.01
N SER A 147 -5.85 40.70 -0.90
CA SER A 147 -4.69 39.98 -0.35
C SER A 147 -3.48 39.87 -1.30
N LYS A 148 -3.56 40.37 -2.54
CA LYS A 148 -2.47 40.34 -3.53
C LYS A 148 -1.17 40.95 -3.03
N GLU A 149 -1.21 42.05 -2.28
CA GLU A 149 0.01 42.68 -1.74
C GLU A 149 0.69 41.82 -0.66
N GLN A 150 -0.07 41.02 0.09
CA GLN A 150 0.49 40.03 1.02
C GLN A 150 1.10 38.88 0.25
N ALA A 151 0.41 38.38 -0.77
CA ALA A 151 0.91 37.29 -1.61
C ALA A 151 2.23 37.69 -2.30
N LYS A 152 2.38 38.93 -2.77
CA LYS A 152 3.67 39.47 -3.27
C LYS A 152 4.78 39.49 -2.22
N ALA A 153 4.46 39.84 -0.98
CA ALA A 153 5.43 39.85 0.11
C ALA A 153 5.85 38.42 0.50
N ILE A 154 4.91 37.47 0.48
CA ILE A 154 5.13 36.05 0.76
C ILE A 154 6.00 35.40 -0.32
N THR A 155 5.78 35.70 -1.60
CA THR A 155 6.58 35.16 -2.71
C THR A 155 8.01 35.70 -2.78
N GLN A 156 8.40 36.61 -1.88
CA GLN A 156 9.83 36.89 -1.66
C GLN A 156 10.54 35.72 -0.96
N VAL A 157 9.80 34.84 -0.26
CA VAL A 157 10.36 33.74 0.53
C VAL A 157 9.74 32.37 0.27
N ILE A 158 8.46 32.27 -0.11
CA ILE A 158 7.76 31.02 -0.45
C ILE A 158 7.65 30.85 -1.97
N ASP A 159 7.65 29.62 -2.48
CA ASP A 159 7.68 29.34 -3.93
C ASP A 159 6.46 29.94 -4.67
N CYS A 160 5.24 29.76 -4.14
CA CYS A 160 4.00 30.29 -4.72
C CYS A 160 3.07 30.92 -3.68
N ALA A 161 2.29 31.91 -4.09
CA ALA A 161 1.14 32.37 -3.32
C ALA A 161 -0.03 32.77 -4.21
N VAL A 162 -1.25 32.43 -3.82
CA VAL A 162 -2.49 32.94 -4.41
C VAL A 162 -3.01 34.07 -3.55
N GLY A 163 -3.31 35.22 -4.15
CA GLY A 163 -3.94 36.35 -3.47
C GLY A 163 -5.01 37.01 -4.33
N MET A 164 -5.92 37.74 -3.69
CA MET A 164 -7.04 38.40 -4.35
C MET A 164 -6.65 39.83 -4.72
N ASN A 165 -6.80 40.20 -5.99
CA ASN A 165 -6.50 41.56 -6.46
C ASN A 165 -7.61 42.58 -6.14
N GLY A 166 -8.78 42.10 -5.71
CA GLY A 166 -9.95 42.90 -5.37
C GLY A 166 -10.78 42.28 -4.25
N SER A 167 -12.05 42.68 -4.18
CA SER A 167 -13.05 42.02 -3.33
C SER A 167 -13.46 40.69 -3.96
N ILE A 168 -13.69 39.69 -3.13
CA ILE A 168 -14.18 38.37 -3.55
C ILE A 168 -15.39 38.00 -2.69
N GLU A 169 -16.47 37.50 -3.30
CA GLU A 169 -17.63 37.00 -2.56
C GLU A 169 -17.39 35.58 -2.03
N ASP A 170 -18.10 35.20 -0.96
CA ASP A 170 -17.96 33.89 -0.32
C ASP A 170 -18.14 32.74 -1.33
N ASN A 171 -19.14 32.82 -2.20
CA ASN A 171 -19.40 31.78 -3.20
C ASN A 171 -18.20 31.60 -4.16
N ALA A 172 -17.56 32.70 -4.58
CA ALA A 172 -16.39 32.66 -5.43
C ALA A 172 -15.17 32.09 -4.68
N ALA A 173 -14.93 32.53 -3.44
CA ALA A 173 -13.82 32.04 -2.62
C ALA A 173 -13.93 30.53 -2.34
N ILE A 174 -15.14 30.06 -1.99
CA ILE A 174 -15.46 28.65 -1.75
C ILE A 174 -15.26 27.82 -3.01
N THR A 175 -15.85 28.24 -4.13
CA THR A 175 -15.78 27.51 -5.41
C THR A 175 -14.34 27.40 -5.91
N PHE A 176 -13.58 28.49 -5.84
CA PHE A 176 -12.18 28.52 -6.21
C PHE A 176 -11.36 27.56 -5.34
N ALA A 177 -11.44 27.69 -4.01
CA ALA A 177 -10.63 26.89 -3.10
C ALA A 177 -10.96 25.39 -3.18
N ALA A 178 -12.24 25.05 -3.25
CA ALA A 178 -12.68 23.66 -3.38
C ALA A 178 -12.15 23.02 -4.68
N SER A 179 -12.19 23.74 -5.80
CA SER A 179 -11.64 23.25 -7.08
C SER A 179 -10.10 23.20 -7.08
N PHE A 180 -9.44 24.19 -6.48
CA PHE A 180 -7.99 24.20 -6.30
C PHE A 180 -7.51 22.98 -5.54
N TYR A 181 -8.09 22.70 -4.37
CA TYR A 181 -7.70 21.53 -3.56
C TYR A 181 -8.16 20.20 -4.13
N ARG A 182 -9.25 20.16 -4.90
CA ARG A 182 -9.59 19.01 -5.73
C ARG A 182 -8.43 18.66 -6.65
N ALA A 183 -7.94 19.64 -7.41
CA ALA A 183 -6.85 19.43 -8.37
C ALA A 183 -5.57 18.95 -7.68
N ILE A 184 -5.22 19.52 -6.52
CA ILE A 184 -4.11 19.01 -5.70
C ILE A 184 -4.34 17.55 -5.28
N GLY A 185 -5.56 17.17 -4.89
CA GLY A 185 -5.95 15.79 -4.59
C GLY A 185 -5.88 14.82 -5.77
N PHE A 186 -5.88 15.32 -7.00
CA PHE A 186 -5.70 14.56 -8.24
C PHE A 186 -4.25 14.60 -8.77
N GLY A 187 -3.27 15.06 -7.99
CA GLY A 187 -1.89 15.07 -8.47
C GLY A 187 -1.60 16.16 -9.50
N ARG A 188 -2.28 17.31 -9.41
CA ARG A 188 -2.02 18.44 -10.31
C ARG A 188 -0.96 19.39 -9.76
N SER A 189 -0.28 20.08 -10.68
CA SER A 189 0.66 21.14 -10.31
C SER A 189 -0.06 22.32 -9.67
N VAL A 190 0.67 23.22 -9.01
CA VAL A 190 0.10 24.47 -8.48
C VAL A 190 -0.52 25.31 -9.59
N LYS A 191 0.11 25.34 -10.78
CA LYS A 191 -0.43 26.08 -11.92
C LYS A 191 -1.75 25.48 -12.41
N ASP A 192 -1.81 24.17 -12.57
CA ASP A 192 -3.03 23.48 -13.03
C ASP A 192 -4.14 23.59 -11.99
N ALA A 193 -3.82 23.49 -10.70
CA ALA A 193 -4.78 23.67 -9.63
C ALA A 193 -5.37 25.08 -9.60
N PHE A 194 -4.54 26.09 -9.82
CA PHE A 194 -4.99 27.47 -9.97
C PHE A 194 -5.91 27.65 -11.20
N ASP A 195 -5.51 27.10 -12.34
CA ASP A 195 -6.30 27.18 -13.57
C ASP A 195 -7.64 26.46 -13.45
N GLN A 196 -7.69 25.30 -12.76
CA GLN A 196 -8.94 24.60 -12.45
C GLN A 196 -9.81 25.36 -11.46
N GLY A 197 -9.22 26.11 -10.54
CA GLY A 197 -9.93 27.05 -9.67
C GLY A 197 -10.67 28.11 -10.49
N ARG A 198 -9.97 28.76 -11.42
CA ARG A 198 -10.57 29.76 -12.34
C ARG A 198 -11.60 29.16 -13.28
N ALA A 199 -11.31 27.98 -13.84
CA ALA A 199 -12.24 27.27 -14.70
C ALA A 199 -13.54 26.90 -13.98
N ALA A 200 -13.49 26.54 -12.69
CA ALA A 200 -14.68 26.25 -11.90
C ALA A 200 -15.58 27.49 -11.73
N LEU A 201 -15.00 28.68 -11.49
CA LEU A 201 -15.76 29.92 -11.41
C LEU A 201 -16.50 30.21 -12.73
N LEU A 202 -15.81 30.06 -13.86
CA LEU A 202 -16.40 30.21 -15.18
C LEU A 202 -17.53 29.21 -15.45
N LEU A 203 -17.35 27.94 -15.06
CA LEU A 203 -18.36 26.89 -15.24
C LEU A 203 -19.63 27.12 -14.41
N GLU A 204 -19.49 27.69 -13.22
CA GLU A 204 -20.60 28.06 -12.33
C GLU A 204 -21.20 29.44 -12.66
N GLY A 205 -20.62 30.18 -13.62
CA GLY A 205 -21.09 31.51 -14.03
C GLY A 205 -20.78 32.61 -13.00
N ILE A 206 -19.73 32.44 -12.21
CA ILE A 206 -19.29 33.38 -11.16
C ILE A 206 -18.27 34.36 -11.78
N PRO A 207 -18.55 35.69 -11.85
CA PRO A 207 -17.76 36.68 -12.61
C PRO A 207 -16.42 37.10 -11.96
N GLU A 208 -16.03 36.50 -10.84
CA GLU A 208 -14.79 36.79 -10.14
C GLU A 208 -13.59 35.91 -10.56
N GLU A 209 -13.60 35.28 -11.74
CA GLU A 209 -12.54 34.37 -12.21
C GLU A 209 -11.15 35.00 -12.35
N ASP A 210 -11.09 36.32 -12.49
CA ASP A 210 -9.85 37.09 -12.59
C ASP A 210 -9.43 37.72 -11.24
N THR A 211 -10.20 37.48 -10.17
CA THR A 211 -9.89 38.01 -8.83
C THR A 211 -8.72 37.26 -8.16
N PRO A 212 -8.68 35.92 -8.15
CA PRO A 212 -7.52 35.18 -7.67
C PRO A 212 -6.33 35.34 -8.64
N GLU A 213 -5.16 35.68 -8.10
CA GLU A 213 -3.90 35.76 -8.85
C GLU A 213 -2.83 34.86 -8.23
N LEU A 214 -2.21 34.02 -9.07
CA LEU A 214 -1.05 33.21 -8.70
C LEU A 214 0.24 34.01 -8.90
N LEU A 215 0.98 34.21 -7.81
CA LEU A 215 2.29 34.85 -7.77
C LEU A 215 3.37 33.80 -7.46
N VAL A 216 4.57 34.01 -8.00
CA VAL A 216 5.70 33.08 -7.87
C VAL A 216 6.98 33.78 -7.44
N ARG A 217 7.86 33.06 -6.75
CA ARG A 217 9.17 33.57 -6.34
C ARG A 217 10.18 33.52 -7.49
N GLY A 218 10.72 34.67 -7.86
CA GLY A 218 11.76 34.76 -8.90
C GLY A 218 11.27 34.19 -10.23
N SER A 219 12.01 33.25 -10.80
CA SER A 219 11.69 32.56 -12.07
C SER A 219 11.19 31.13 -11.87
N ILE A 220 10.64 30.80 -10.69
CA ILE A 220 10.09 29.48 -10.42
C ILE A 220 8.86 29.25 -11.31
N ASP A 221 8.81 28.10 -11.97
CA ASP A 221 7.69 27.68 -12.78
C ASP A 221 6.65 26.94 -11.92
N PRO A 222 5.44 27.49 -11.70
CA PRO A 222 4.42 26.86 -10.87
C PRO A 222 3.86 25.56 -11.48
N SER A 223 4.10 25.28 -12.77
CA SER A 223 3.77 24.00 -13.40
C SER A 223 4.71 22.86 -13.01
N SER A 224 5.86 23.21 -12.39
CA SER A 224 6.82 22.25 -11.84
C SER A 224 6.64 21.98 -10.34
N ILE A 225 5.69 22.68 -9.70
CA ILE A 225 5.44 22.56 -8.26
C ILE A 225 4.28 21.62 -8.04
N TYR A 226 4.60 20.52 -7.39
CA TYR A 226 3.65 19.50 -6.99
C TYR A 226 3.85 19.16 -5.53
N PHE A 227 2.76 18.75 -4.89
CA PHE A 227 2.74 18.38 -3.47
C PHE A 227 2.68 16.88 -3.25
N LEU A 228 2.13 16.14 -4.21
CA LEU A 228 2.25 14.70 -4.25
C LEU A 228 3.61 14.38 -4.88
N ASP A 229 4.34 13.40 -4.36
CA ASP A 229 5.64 13.00 -4.92
C ASP A 229 5.50 12.65 -6.42
N SER A 230 6.59 12.76 -7.19
CA SER A 230 6.64 12.39 -8.62
C SER A 230 6.21 10.94 -8.92
N ASP A 231 6.07 10.11 -7.89
CA ASP A 231 5.48 8.78 -7.93
C ASP A 231 3.94 8.81 -8.22
N TYR A 232 3.26 9.98 -8.14
CA TYR A 232 1.79 10.15 -8.24
C TYR A 232 1.30 11.12 -9.33
N LEU A 233 2.18 11.78 -10.09
CA LEU A 233 1.83 12.97 -10.89
C LEU A 233 1.73 12.77 -12.41
N GLU A 234 2.01 11.59 -12.94
CA GLU A 234 1.90 11.36 -14.39
C GLU A 234 0.48 10.92 -14.79
N THR A 235 -0.52 11.77 -14.53
CA THR A 235 -1.91 11.59 -14.99
C THR A 235 -2.46 12.81 -15.72
N ASP A 236 -1.70 13.49 -16.60
CA ASP A 236 -2.36 14.34 -17.62
C ASP A 236 -2.08 13.89 -19.06
N GLY A 237 -3.17 13.58 -19.76
CA GLY A 237 -3.21 12.99 -21.09
C GLY A 237 -2.86 13.96 -22.23
N SER A 238 -1.78 14.73 -22.11
CA SER A 238 -1.19 15.44 -23.25
C SER A 238 0.22 14.92 -23.54
N PRO A 239 0.60 14.69 -24.80
CA PRO A 239 1.92 14.17 -25.15
C PRO A 239 2.95 15.28 -25.03
N SER A 240 3.41 15.58 -23.80
CA SER A 240 4.65 16.31 -23.63
C SER A 240 5.78 15.42 -24.12
N LYS A 241 6.45 15.85 -25.18
CA LYS A 241 7.64 15.21 -25.74
C LYS A 241 8.60 14.83 -24.62
N PRO A 242 9.19 13.61 -24.65
CA PRO A 242 10.07 13.16 -23.59
C PRO A 242 11.21 14.14 -23.40
N ALA A 243 11.42 14.55 -22.15
CA ALA A 243 12.65 15.22 -21.73
C ALA A 243 13.83 14.44 -22.30
N LYS A 244 14.67 15.11 -23.09
CA LYS A 244 15.85 14.51 -23.68
C LYS A 244 16.79 14.05 -22.57
N GLY A 245 16.84 12.74 -22.38
CA GLY A 245 17.98 12.05 -21.78
C GLY A 245 17.69 11.36 -20.46
N PHE A 246 17.15 10.14 -20.52
CA PHE A 246 17.63 8.96 -19.78
C PHE A 246 16.88 7.74 -20.34
N ARG A 247 17.42 7.11 -21.39
CA ARG A 247 16.94 5.81 -21.89
C ARG A 247 17.68 4.72 -21.14
N PHE A 248 17.06 4.09 -20.14
CA PHE A 248 17.62 2.90 -19.50
C PHE A 248 17.46 1.69 -20.42
N ASN A 249 18.29 1.54 -21.45
CA ASN A 249 18.30 0.31 -22.28
C ASN A 249 18.87 -0.86 -21.46
N LYS A 250 18.09 -1.30 -20.48
CA LYS A 250 18.51 -2.13 -19.36
C LYS A 250 17.48 -3.24 -19.17
N GLU A 251 17.99 -4.46 -19.16
CA GLU A 251 17.22 -5.66 -18.90
C GLU A 251 17.63 -6.20 -17.53
N ILE A 252 16.65 -6.55 -16.71
CA ILE A 252 16.85 -7.13 -15.39
C ILE A 252 16.42 -8.58 -15.45
N GLU A 253 17.33 -9.48 -15.09
CA GLU A 253 17.02 -10.90 -15.01
C GLU A 253 16.25 -11.20 -13.73
N ILE A 254 15.15 -11.93 -13.83
CA ILE A 254 14.44 -12.50 -12.68
C ILE A 254 14.44 -14.02 -12.84
N ARG A 255 14.89 -14.75 -11.83
CA ARG A 255 14.89 -16.21 -11.88
C ARG A 255 14.78 -16.84 -10.50
N SER A 256 14.25 -18.05 -10.47
CA SER A 256 14.31 -18.93 -9.31
C SER A 256 15.69 -19.59 -9.20
N LEU A 257 16.13 -19.87 -7.98
CA LEU A 257 17.38 -20.56 -7.71
C LEU A 257 17.21 -21.53 -6.53
N LYS A 258 17.57 -22.80 -6.75
CA LYS A 258 17.74 -23.76 -5.67
C LYS A 258 18.99 -23.42 -4.86
N GLY A 259 18.84 -23.22 -3.55
CA GLY A 259 19.98 -23.04 -2.66
C GLY A 259 19.62 -22.58 -1.25
N ASP A 260 20.60 -22.58 -0.36
CA ASP A 260 20.47 -21.94 0.95
C ASP A 260 20.74 -20.44 0.80
N ILE A 261 19.80 -19.61 1.26
CA ILE A 261 19.89 -18.15 1.17
C ILE A 261 21.18 -17.59 1.80
N THR A 262 21.75 -18.29 2.78
CA THR A 262 23.01 -17.88 3.44
C THR A 262 24.26 -18.16 2.59
N GLU A 263 24.14 -18.98 1.56
CA GLU A 263 25.24 -19.40 0.68
C GLU A 263 25.18 -18.73 -0.70
N ILE A 264 24.08 -18.04 -1.03
CA ILE A 264 23.92 -17.35 -2.31
C ILE A 264 24.84 -16.12 -2.41
N GLN A 265 25.59 -16.06 -3.52
CA GLN A 265 26.37 -14.89 -3.89
C GLN A 265 25.45 -13.80 -4.44
N ALA A 266 25.24 -12.76 -3.63
CA ALA A 266 24.50 -11.57 -4.00
C ALA A 266 25.10 -10.32 -3.35
N ASP A 267 24.77 -9.13 -3.86
CA ASP A 267 25.18 -7.91 -3.16
C ASP A 267 24.33 -7.67 -1.91
N VAL A 268 23.05 -8.05 -1.97
CA VAL A 268 22.10 -7.93 -0.86
C VAL A 268 21.23 -9.19 -0.79
N VAL A 269 21.07 -9.74 0.41
CA VAL A 269 19.94 -10.61 0.74
C VAL A 269 18.85 -9.77 1.40
N ALA A 270 17.62 -9.85 0.90
CA ALA A 270 16.46 -9.14 1.42
C ALA A 270 15.53 -10.10 2.16
N LEU A 271 15.19 -9.76 3.41
CA LEU A 271 14.50 -10.61 4.36
C LEU A 271 13.39 -9.82 5.03
N LYS A 272 12.24 -10.45 5.25
CA LYS A 272 11.20 -9.90 6.13
C LYS A 272 11.60 -10.11 7.59
N PHE A 273 11.20 -9.21 8.47
CA PHE A 273 11.21 -9.39 9.92
C PHE A 273 9.78 -9.19 10.43
N ALA A 274 9.10 -10.29 10.78
CA ALA A 274 7.66 -10.28 11.06
C ALA A 274 7.37 -10.14 12.55
N ARG A 275 7.99 -9.13 13.19
CA ARG A 275 8.09 -8.90 14.66
C ARG A 275 8.95 -9.91 15.42
N GLU A 276 9.14 -11.09 14.86
CA GLU A 276 10.11 -12.09 15.31
C GLU A 276 10.79 -12.70 14.09
N PHE A 277 11.81 -13.53 14.34
CA PHE A 277 12.57 -14.22 13.31
C PHE A 277 11.98 -15.61 13.00
N TYR A 278 11.67 -15.88 11.74
CA TYR A 278 11.05 -17.12 11.26
C TYR A 278 11.74 -17.74 10.03
N GLY A 279 12.46 -18.85 10.23
CA GLY A 279 13.08 -19.59 9.15
C GLY A 279 14.29 -18.86 8.56
N ALA A 280 14.19 -18.33 7.34
CA ALA A 280 15.34 -17.78 6.60
C ALA A 280 15.96 -16.53 7.26
N ASP A 281 15.12 -15.59 7.70
CA ASP A 281 15.53 -14.40 8.46
C ASP A 281 16.22 -14.77 9.78
N SER A 282 15.70 -15.79 10.49
CA SER A 282 16.26 -16.33 11.73
C SER A 282 17.64 -16.91 11.54
N ILE A 283 17.82 -17.77 10.52
CA ILE A 283 19.12 -18.37 10.23
C ILE A 283 20.15 -17.29 9.86
N VAL A 284 19.76 -16.30 9.06
CA VAL A 284 20.64 -15.18 8.72
C VAL A 284 20.97 -14.35 9.96
N ALA A 285 19.97 -13.98 10.76
CA ALA A 285 20.18 -13.18 11.98
C ALA A 285 21.11 -13.89 12.98
N MET A 286 20.94 -15.21 13.19
CA MET A 286 21.82 -16.00 14.05
C MET A 286 23.26 -16.05 13.54
N LYS A 287 23.49 -16.08 12.22
CA LYS A 287 24.86 -15.99 11.67
C LYS A 287 25.44 -14.59 11.86
N LEU A 288 24.61 -13.55 11.71
CA LEU A 288 25.05 -12.15 11.77
C LEU A 288 25.29 -11.63 13.19
N SER A 289 24.61 -12.19 14.18
CA SER A 289 24.63 -11.70 15.56
C SER A 289 25.23 -12.71 16.54
N ASN A 290 26.09 -12.22 17.44
CA ASN A 290 26.70 -13.02 18.50
C ASN A 290 26.17 -12.66 19.90
N ASN A 291 25.32 -11.64 20.00
CA ASN A 291 24.72 -11.16 21.25
C ASN A 291 23.34 -10.53 20.99
N GLN A 292 22.60 -10.25 22.06
CA GLN A 292 21.25 -9.67 21.97
C GLN A 292 21.25 -8.28 21.33
N GLU A 293 22.21 -7.42 21.67
CA GLU A 293 22.30 -6.05 21.11
C GLU A 293 22.43 -6.05 19.58
N GLN A 294 23.15 -7.03 19.01
CA GLN A 294 23.25 -7.19 17.56
C GLN A 294 21.95 -7.73 16.96
N LEU A 295 21.25 -8.65 17.63
CA LEU A 295 19.92 -9.12 17.21
C LEU A 295 18.90 -7.99 17.19
N ASP A 296 18.90 -7.12 18.19
CA ASP A 296 17.98 -5.98 18.28
C ASP A 296 18.18 -5.01 17.10
N LYS A 297 19.43 -4.82 16.65
CA LYS A 297 19.75 -4.02 15.45
C LYS A 297 19.24 -4.64 14.14
N LEU A 298 18.93 -5.94 14.12
CA LEU A 298 18.35 -6.65 12.97
C LEU A 298 16.82 -6.78 13.07
N SER A 299 16.21 -6.18 14.10
CA SER A 299 14.79 -6.34 14.45
C SER A 299 14.01 -5.04 14.23
N PRO A 300 13.87 -4.55 12.99
CA PRO A 300 13.23 -3.27 12.71
C PRO A 300 11.73 -3.28 13.03
N GLU A 301 11.19 -2.13 13.44
CA GLU A 301 9.75 -1.90 13.53
C GLU A 301 9.07 -2.02 12.15
N ILE A 302 7.75 -2.21 12.15
CA ILE A 302 6.95 -2.29 10.91
C ILE A 302 7.19 -1.05 10.04
N GLY A 303 7.51 -1.27 8.77
CA GLY A 303 7.81 -0.19 7.80
C GLY A 303 9.21 0.42 7.93
N LYS A 304 9.97 0.06 8.96
CA LYS A 304 11.39 0.39 9.10
C LYS A 304 12.25 -0.75 8.57
N PHE A 305 13.52 -0.49 8.35
CA PHE A 305 14.46 -1.48 7.85
C PHE A 305 15.81 -1.41 8.58
N SER A 306 16.58 -2.48 8.48
CA SER A 306 17.97 -2.57 8.90
C SER A 306 18.81 -3.14 7.76
N LEU A 307 19.77 -2.35 7.28
CA LEU A 307 20.74 -2.76 6.27
C LEU A 307 22.12 -2.90 6.91
N VAL A 308 22.67 -4.11 6.89
CA VAL A 308 23.95 -4.41 7.54
C VAL A 308 24.92 -5.11 6.60
N ALA A 309 26.21 -4.77 6.71
CA ALA A 309 27.27 -5.53 6.07
C ALA A 309 27.44 -6.90 6.75
N THR A 310 27.47 -7.97 5.97
CA THR A 310 27.54 -9.36 6.50
C THR A 310 28.94 -9.73 6.95
N LYS A 311 29.96 -9.03 6.45
CA LYS A 311 31.39 -9.26 6.72
C LYS A 311 31.81 -10.72 6.47
N GLY A 312 31.21 -11.37 5.47
CA GLY A 312 31.53 -12.74 5.09
C GLY A 312 30.92 -13.83 5.97
N LYS A 313 30.08 -13.47 6.97
CA LYS A 313 29.33 -14.44 7.78
C LYS A 313 28.27 -15.21 6.98
N ILE A 314 27.83 -14.62 5.87
CA ILE A 314 27.06 -15.26 4.79
C ILE A 314 27.65 -14.82 3.45
N SER A 315 27.34 -15.53 2.36
CA SER A 315 27.90 -15.25 1.02
C SER A 315 27.49 -13.90 0.45
N ALA A 316 26.27 -13.42 0.77
CA ALA A 316 25.82 -12.11 0.36
C ALA A 316 26.63 -11.01 1.07
N LYS A 317 26.92 -9.89 0.40
CA LYS A 317 27.73 -8.80 0.99
C LYS A 317 26.99 -8.01 2.08
N ASN A 318 25.69 -7.83 1.91
CA ASN A 318 24.81 -7.13 2.85
C ASN A 318 23.53 -7.93 3.10
N ALA A 319 22.92 -7.71 4.25
CA ALA A 319 21.58 -8.21 4.58
C ALA A 319 20.66 -7.03 4.88
N LEU A 320 19.51 -7.00 4.23
CA LEU A 320 18.43 -6.06 4.45
C LEU A 320 17.28 -6.78 5.15
N PHE A 321 16.97 -6.38 6.37
CA PHE A 321 15.76 -6.78 7.10
C PHE A 321 14.73 -5.67 6.98
N LEU A 322 13.53 -6.00 6.50
CA LEU A 322 12.40 -5.08 6.43
C LEU A 322 11.34 -5.51 7.45
N GLY A 323 10.99 -4.63 8.37
CA GLY A 323 9.96 -4.87 9.37
C GLY A 323 8.58 -4.92 8.73
N VAL A 324 7.87 -6.02 8.93
CA VAL A 324 6.54 -6.27 8.36
C VAL A 324 5.55 -6.66 9.46
N PRO A 325 4.23 -6.64 9.19
CA PRO A 325 3.24 -7.15 10.15
C PRO A 325 3.56 -8.55 10.65
N ALA A 326 2.96 -8.91 11.78
CA ALA A 326 3.11 -10.23 12.37
C ALA A 326 2.81 -11.32 11.31
N LEU A 327 3.48 -12.47 11.44
CA LEU A 327 3.46 -13.53 10.44
C LEU A 327 2.04 -13.95 10.00
N LEU A 328 1.08 -13.98 10.92
CA LEU A 328 -0.33 -14.34 10.65
C LEU A 328 -1.07 -13.31 9.78
N SER A 329 -0.63 -12.05 9.81
CA SER A 329 -1.13 -10.93 9.03
C SER A 329 -0.34 -10.68 7.74
N PHE A 330 0.78 -11.38 7.54
CA PHE A 330 1.63 -11.24 6.36
C PHE A 330 1.06 -12.04 5.17
N ARG A 331 0.06 -11.47 4.51
CA ARG A 331 -0.73 -12.08 3.41
C ARG A 331 -0.34 -11.53 2.02
N TYR A 332 -1.12 -11.80 0.97
CA TYR A 332 -0.75 -11.49 -0.42
C TYR A 332 -0.41 -10.01 -0.66
N GLY A 333 -1.21 -9.08 -0.11
CA GLY A 333 -0.92 -7.64 -0.18
C GLY A 333 0.40 -7.25 0.49
N GLU A 334 0.73 -7.88 1.62
CA GLU A 334 1.99 -7.64 2.32
C GLU A 334 3.19 -8.23 1.57
N ILE A 335 3.03 -9.38 0.90
CA ILE A 335 4.06 -9.95 0.02
C ILE A 335 4.36 -9.01 -1.15
N TYR A 336 3.32 -8.45 -1.76
CA TYR A 336 3.44 -7.44 -2.81
C TYR A 336 4.19 -6.20 -2.29
N ASN A 337 3.74 -5.62 -1.16
CA ASN A 337 4.33 -4.42 -0.57
C ASN A 337 5.79 -4.63 -0.15
N PHE A 338 6.10 -5.78 0.47
CA PHE A 338 7.46 -6.15 0.81
C PHE A 338 8.37 -6.10 -0.42
N SER A 339 7.97 -6.77 -1.49
CA SER A 339 8.78 -6.89 -2.71
C SER A 339 9.02 -5.54 -3.40
N LYS A 340 7.99 -4.69 -3.43
CA LYS A 340 8.08 -3.30 -3.91
C LYS A 340 9.03 -2.45 -3.05
N ASN A 341 8.87 -2.52 -1.73
CA ASN A 341 9.63 -1.69 -0.80
C ASN A 341 11.11 -2.06 -0.73
N ILE A 342 11.47 -3.35 -0.89
CA ILE A 342 12.88 -3.77 -0.93
C ILE A 342 13.64 -3.04 -2.05
N LEU A 343 13.07 -2.99 -3.27
CA LEU A 343 13.72 -2.31 -4.40
C LEU A 343 13.76 -0.79 -4.19
N LYS A 344 12.68 -0.21 -3.65
CA LYS A 344 12.63 1.23 -3.31
C LYS A 344 13.69 1.60 -2.27
N ILE A 345 13.83 0.85 -1.18
CA ILE A 345 14.84 1.08 -0.14
C ILE A 345 16.24 1.00 -0.74
N LEU A 346 16.54 -0.06 -1.49
CA LEU A 346 17.88 -0.27 -2.04
C LEU A 346 18.26 0.77 -3.10
N LYS A 347 17.31 1.41 -3.79
CA LYS A 347 17.60 2.54 -4.68
C LYS A 347 18.32 3.68 -3.94
N TYR A 348 17.91 4.00 -2.71
CA TYR A 348 18.44 5.12 -1.95
C TYR A 348 19.59 4.70 -1.03
N GLU A 349 19.45 3.54 -0.36
CA GLU A 349 20.38 3.10 0.68
C GLU A 349 21.57 2.30 0.12
N PHE A 350 21.40 1.65 -1.03
CA PHE A 350 22.44 0.83 -1.64
C PHE A 350 22.37 0.83 -3.18
N PRO A 351 22.45 2.00 -3.84
CA PRO A 351 22.27 2.15 -5.30
C PRO A 351 23.24 1.33 -6.16
N GLN A 352 24.36 0.90 -5.58
CA GLN A 352 25.37 0.08 -6.22
C GLN A 352 24.99 -1.41 -6.35
N ALA A 353 23.89 -1.87 -5.73
CA ALA A 353 23.43 -3.26 -5.86
C ALA A 353 23.28 -3.68 -7.33
N ARG A 354 23.89 -4.81 -7.69
CA ARG A 354 23.73 -5.50 -8.98
C ARG A 354 22.93 -6.79 -8.84
N THR A 355 23.05 -7.49 -7.71
CA THR A 355 22.29 -8.72 -7.47
C THR A 355 21.59 -8.66 -6.13
N ILE A 356 20.27 -8.88 -6.14
CA ILE A 356 19.44 -8.98 -4.93
C ILE A 356 18.91 -10.42 -4.84
N ALA A 357 19.04 -11.04 -3.69
CA ALA A 357 18.45 -12.34 -3.38
C ALA A 357 17.33 -12.19 -2.35
N LEU A 358 16.20 -12.84 -2.58
CA LEU A 358 15.06 -12.88 -1.67
C LEU A 358 14.45 -14.28 -1.66
N THR A 359 13.66 -14.62 -0.64
CA THR A 359 12.92 -15.89 -0.57
C THR A 359 11.46 -15.69 -0.96
N ILE A 360 10.77 -16.79 -1.22
CA ILE A 360 9.30 -16.76 -1.34
C ILE A 360 8.65 -16.66 0.05
N HIS A 361 7.49 -16.05 0.12
CA HIS A 361 6.73 -15.87 1.35
C HIS A 361 5.33 -16.51 1.23
N GLY A 362 4.66 -16.74 2.36
CA GLY A 362 3.27 -17.24 2.37
C GLY A 362 3.10 -18.75 2.26
N VAL A 363 3.89 -19.43 1.43
CA VAL A 363 3.72 -20.85 1.06
C VAL A 363 3.65 -21.81 2.27
N GLY A 364 4.52 -21.61 3.27
CA GLY A 364 4.54 -22.47 4.47
C GLY A 364 3.51 -22.11 5.54
N TYR A 365 2.81 -20.98 5.40
CA TYR A 365 1.94 -20.42 6.45
C TYR A 365 0.46 -20.41 6.06
N GLY A 366 0.11 -21.22 5.05
CA GLY A 366 -1.27 -21.39 4.61
C GLY A 366 -1.68 -20.59 3.39
N LEU A 367 -0.79 -19.89 2.70
CA LEU A 367 -1.15 -19.17 1.47
C LEU A 367 -0.91 -20.03 0.23
N ASP A 368 -1.66 -19.73 -0.83
CA ASP A 368 -1.49 -20.35 -2.14
C ASP A 368 -0.09 -20.01 -2.72
N GLU A 369 0.65 -21.04 -3.11
CA GLU A 369 2.03 -20.89 -3.63
C GLU A 369 2.07 -20.04 -4.90
N THR A 370 1.18 -20.32 -5.84
CA THR A 370 1.13 -19.63 -7.14
C THR A 370 0.77 -18.17 -6.93
N GLU A 371 -0.25 -17.89 -6.13
CA GLU A 371 -0.68 -16.52 -5.87
C GLU A 371 0.35 -15.71 -5.05
N SER A 372 1.06 -16.37 -4.13
CA SER A 372 2.15 -15.74 -3.38
C SER A 372 3.31 -15.33 -4.30
N VAL A 373 3.70 -16.20 -5.23
CA VAL A 373 4.73 -15.91 -6.23
C VAL A 373 4.28 -14.78 -7.16
N ILE A 374 3.04 -14.80 -7.63
CA ILE A 374 2.44 -13.75 -8.46
C ILE A 374 2.46 -12.39 -7.72
N SER A 375 2.05 -12.37 -6.45
CA SER A 375 2.05 -11.16 -5.62
C SER A 375 3.47 -10.58 -5.46
N GLN A 376 4.46 -11.43 -5.22
CA GLN A 376 5.86 -11.05 -5.11
C GLN A 376 6.39 -10.48 -6.44
N ILE A 377 6.16 -11.17 -7.56
CA ILE A 377 6.57 -10.70 -8.90
C ILE A 377 5.92 -9.36 -9.24
N ARG A 378 4.62 -9.19 -8.97
CA ARG A 378 3.89 -7.94 -9.21
C ARG A 378 4.53 -6.78 -8.45
N GLY A 379 4.85 -6.97 -7.17
CA GLY A 379 5.54 -5.95 -6.37
C GLY A 379 6.91 -5.58 -6.94
N LEU A 380 7.70 -6.57 -7.40
CA LEU A 380 8.98 -6.34 -8.07
C LEU A 380 8.78 -5.55 -9.38
N LEU A 381 7.90 -6.01 -10.26
CA LEU A 381 7.63 -5.39 -11.56
C LEU A 381 7.15 -3.95 -11.41
N ASP A 382 6.26 -3.68 -10.46
CA ASP A 382 5.76 -2.32 -10.22
C ASP A 382 6.88 -1.40 -9.74
N SER A 383 7.77 -1.88 -8.86
CA SER A 383 8.92 -1.08 -8.46
C SER A 383 9.88 -0.82 -9.64
N LEU A 384 10.09 -1.82 -10.52
CA LEU A 384 10.89 -1.66 -11.74
C LEU A 384 10.26 -0.65 -12.70
N LYS A 385 8.95 -0.76 -12.90
CA LYS A 385 8.13 0.10 -13.76
C LYS A 385 8.13 1.56 -13.26
N LEU A 386 8.10 1.77 -11.95
CA LEU A 386 8.15 3.09 -11.32
C LEU A 386 9.58 3.68 -11.26
N GLY A 387 10.61 2.95 -11.69
CA GLY A 387 11.99 3.43 -11.54
C GLY A 387 12.49 3.41 -10.10
N CYS A 388 11.81 2.71 -9.20
CA CYS A 388 12.13 2.57 -7.79
C CYS A 388 13.04 1.34 -7.56
N PHE A 389 14.23 1.34 -8.18
CA PHE A 389 15.19 0.24 -8.04
C PHE A 389 16.64 0.75 -8.16
N PRO A 390 17.65 -0.01 -7.68
CA PRO A 390 19.05 0.37 -7.82
C PRO A 390 19.47 0.55 -9.29
N PRO A 391 20.13 1.67 -9.68
CA PRO A 391 20.50 1.95 -11.06
C PRO A 391 21.44 0.90 -11.66
N ASN A 392 22.15 0.12 -10.83
CA ASN A 392 23.05 -0.95 -11.26
C ASN A 392 22.45 -2.36 -11.19
N LEU A 393 21.19 -2.52 -10.77
CA LEU A 393 20.54 -3.82 -10.61
C LEU A 393 20.53 -4.63 -11.92
N GLN A 394 21.07 -5.83 -11.92
CA GLN A 394 21.15 -6.72 -13.08
C GLN A 394 20.30 -7.97 -12.89
N CYS A 395 20.18 -8.45 -11.64
CA CYS A 395 19.55 -9.73 -11.35
C CYS A 395 18.80 -9.70 -10.02
N ILE A 396 17.60 -10.29 -10.01
CA ILE A 396 16.82 -10.62 -8.83
C ILE A 396 16.70 -12.14 -8.75
N LEU A 397 17.15 -12.72 -7.64
CA LEU A 397 17.13 -14.15 -7.37
C LEU A 397 16.03 -14.47 -6.36
N ILE A 398 15.08 -15.33 -6.73
CA ILE A 398 14.12 -15.92 -5.79
C ILE A 398 14.67 -17.27 -5.35
N VAL A 399 15.10 -17.39 -4.10
CA VAL A 399 15.88 -18.51 -3.61
C VAL A 399 15.03 -19.43 -2.73
N ASP A 400 15.11 -20.73 -2.99
CA ASP A 400 14.46 -21.74 -2.15
C ASP A 400 15.35 -22.96 -1.93
N ARG A 401 15.32 -23.54 -0.73
CA ARG A 401 16.07 -24.76 -0.40
C ARG A 401 15.43 -26.01 -0.97
N ASN A 402 14.11 -26.03 -1.12
CA ASN A 402 13.39 -27.16 -1.71
C ASN A 402 13.51 -27.07 -3.23
N SER A 403 14.13 -28.08 -3.85
CA SER A 403 14.34 -28.10 -5.30
C SER A 403 13.04 -28.16 -6.09
N ALA A 404 12.09 -28.98 -5.67
CA ALA A 404 10.81 -29.11 -6.37
C ALA A 404 10.04 -27.78 -6.34
N ARG A 405 10.08 -27.06 -5.20
CA ARG A 405 9.48 -25.73 -5.10
C ARG A 405 10.23 -24.69 -5.94
N ALA A 406 11.57 -24.69 -5.94
CA ALA A 406 12.34 -23.80 -6.80
C ALA A 406 11.98 -23.99 -8.28
N ASP A 407 11.80 -25.23 -8.74
CA ASP A 407 11.37 -25.55 -10.11
C ASP A 407 9.92 -25.07 -10.38
N ARG A 408 8.99 -25.24 -9.42
CA ARG A 408 7.63 -24.71 -9.57
C ARG A 408 7.60 -23.19 -9.63
N ILE A 409 8.36 -22.49 -8.78
CA ILE A 409 8.52 -21.03 -8.82
C ILE A 409 9.05 -20.59 -10.20
N GLN A 410 10.04 -21.31 -10.75
CA GLN A 410 10.58 -21.03 -12.08
C GLN A 410 9.51 -21.17 -13.17
N ARG A 411 8.67 -22.20 -13.12
CA ARG A 411 7.55 -22.36 -14.08
C ARG A 411 6.53 -21.24 -13.94
N ILE A 412 6.14 -20.86 -12.71
CA ILE A 412 5.21 -19.74 -12.47
C ILE A 412 5.78 -18.44 -13.03
N LEU A 413 7.09 -18.19 -12.84
CA LEU A 413 7.79 -17.05 -13.44
C LEU A 413 7.72 -17.10 -14.96
N GLU A 414 7.99 -18.25 -15.58
CA GLU A 414 7.96 -18.43 -17.04
C GLU A 414 6.57 -18.23 -17.63
N ASP A 415 5.52 -18.72 -16.97
CA ASP A 415 4.14 -18.58 -17.42
C ASP A 415 3.69 -17.12 -17.36
N ASN A 416 3.96 -16.44 -16.24
CA ASN A 416 3.50 -15.06 -16.00
C ASN A 416 4.38 -14.00 -16.69
N LEU A 417 5.64 -14.31 -16.97
CA LEU A 417 6.61 -13.43 -17.62
C LEU A 417 7.02 -13.93 -19.01
N SER A 418 6.20 -14.79 -19.61
CA SER A 418 6.45 -15.40 -20.93
C SER A 418 6.79 -14.38 -22.01
N SER A 419 6.17 -13.19 -21.99
CA SER A 419 6.47 -12.10 -22.94
C SER A 419 7.89 -11.51 -22.82
N TYR A 420 8.60 -11.81 -21.73
CA TYR A 420 9.97 -11.34 -21.44
C TYR A 420 11.00 -12.47 -21.52
N ARG A 421 10.59 -13.67 -21.94
CA ARG A 421 11.48 -14.83 -22.03
C ARG A 421 12.39 -14.71 -23.26
N LYS A 422 13.70 -14.90 -23.04
CA LYS A 422 14.73 -14.98 -24.09
C LYS A 422 15.56 -16.25 -23.85
N GLY A 423 15.22 -17.33 -24.57
CA GLY A 423 15.78 -18.65 -24.28
C GLY A 423 15.33 -19.15 -22.91
N ASP A 424 16.28 -19.54 -22.07
CA ASP A 424 16.02 -20.04 -20.70
C ASP A 424 16.04 -18.94 -19.63
N ARG A 425 16.11 -17.67 -20.05
CA ARG A 425 16.20 -16.52 -19.14
C ARG A 425 14.97 -15.64 -19.28
N ILE A 426 14.52 -15.07 -18.17
CA ILE A 426 13.49 -14.04 -18.13
C ILE A 426 14.19 -12.71 -17.97
N LEU A 427 14.23 -11.92 -19.04
CA LEU A 427 14.93 -10.66 -19.11
C LEU A 427 13.91 -9.55 -19.25
N VAL A 428 13.59 -8.90 -18.13
CA VAL A 428 12.56 -7.85 -18.05
C VAL A 428 13.15 -6.53 -18.58
N PRO A 429 12.70 -6.03 -19.74
CA PRO A 429 13.19 -4.79 -20.31
C PRO A 429 12.52 -3.61 -19.63
N VAL A 430 13.25 -2.89 -18.78
CA VAL A 430 12.69 -1.80 -17.96
C VAL A 430 12.07 -0.71 -18.85
N ASN A 431 12.70 -0.37 -19.97
CA ASN A 431 12.16 0.58 -20.95
C ASN A 431 10.80 0.19 -21.54
N GLU A 432 10.50 -1.10 -21.68
CA GLU A 432 9.21 -1.54 -22.23
C GLU A 432 8.11 -1.59 -21.16
N LEU A 433 8.49 -1.80 -19.90
CA LEU A 433 7.56 -1.59 -18.78
C LEU A 433 7.10 -0.13 -18.74
N TYR A 434 8.02 0.81 -19.01
CA TYR A 434 7.70 2.22 -19.20
C TYR A 434 6.81 2.47 -20.42
N SER A 435 7.06 1.84 -21.58
CA SER A 435 6.28 2.11 -22.79
C SER A 435 4.84 1.54 -22.75
N ARG A 436 4.60 0.45 -22.00
CA ARG A 436 3.24 -0.09 -21.76
C ARG A 436 2.36 0.83 -20.89
N LEU A 437 2.90 1.89 -20.26
CA LEU A 437 2.12 2.96 -19.59
C LEU A 437 1.39 3.88 -20.57
N ALA A 438 1.77 3.92 -21.85
CA ALA A 438 1.05 4.70 -22.87
C ALA A 438 -0.37 4.15 -23.19
N ARG A 439 -0.78 3.05 -22.53
CA ARG A 439 -2.15 2.53 -22.55
C ARG A 439 -2.54 2.05 -21.13
N PRO A 440 -3.17 2.86 -20.28
CA PRO A 440 -3.72 2.36 -19.03
C PRO A 440 -5.16 1.88 -19.23
N LYS A 441 -5.44 0.63 -18.83
CA LYS A 441 -6.54 0.38 -17.90
C LYS A 441 -5.91 0.54 -16.50
N THR A 442 -6.17 1.66 -15.86
CA THR A 442 -5.54 2.11 -14.60
C THR A 442 -5.93 1.27 -13.38
N TYR A 443 -6.91 0.36 -13.51
CA TYR A 443 -7.50 -0.38 -12.40
C TYR A 443 -6.69 -1.58 -11.87
N GLU A 444 -5.78 -2.16 -12.67
CA GLU A 444 -5.13 -3.46 -12.36
C GLU A 444 -3.82 -3.34 -11.54
N LEU A 445 -3.23 -2.14 -11.41
CA LEU A 445 -1.88 -1.97 -10.83
C LEU A 445 -1.87 -1.63 -9.33
N GLU A 446 -2.86 -0.86 -8.84
CA GLU A 446 -2.93 -0.50 -7.41
C GLU A 446 -3.58 -1.58 -6.54
N ASN A 447 -4.24 -2.57 -7.18
CA ASN A 447 -4.97 -3.63 -6.49
C ASN A 447 -4.32 -5.01 -6.61
N ALA A 448 -3.17 -5.17 -7.27
CA ALA A 448 -2.75 -6.49 -7.74
C ALA A 448 -2.45 -7.53 -6.62
N GLY A 449 -2.06 -7.11 -5.41
CA GLY A 449 -1.99 -7.98 -4.23
C GLY A 449 -3.29 -8.05 -3.41
N PHE A 450 -4.20 -7.08 -3.58
CA PHE A 450 -5.53 -7.02 -2.96
C PHE A 450 -6.59 -7.78 -3.75
N GLU A 451 -6.41 -7.96 -5.07
CA GLU A 451 -7.23 -8.83 -5.91
C GLU A 451 -7.08 -10.28 -5.48
N SER A 452 -5.86 -10.70 -5.17
CA SER A 452 -5.56 -12.01 -4.58
C SER A 452 -6.36 -12.23 -3.31
N GLU A 453 -6.41 -11.24 -2.41
CA GLU A 453 -7.12 -11.32 -1.14
C GLU A 453 -8.66 -11.33 -1.29
N LYS A 454 -9.19 -10.85 -2.41
CA LYS A 454 -10.63 -10.90 -2.73
C LYS A 454 -11.06 -12.24 -3.31
N LYS A 455 -10.13 -13.08 -3.77
CA LYS A 455 -10.48 -14.40 -4.31
C LYS A 455 -10.97 -15.30 -3.18
N PRO A 456 -12.11 -15.98 -3.33
CA PRO A 456 -12.50 -17.00 -2.37
C PRO A 456 -11.46 -18.12 -2.34
N HIS A 457 -11.26 -18.74 -1.17
CA HIS A 457 -10.29 -19.82 -1.00
C HIS A 457 -10.95 -21.13 -0.59
N ILE A 458 -10.29 -22.22 -1.00
CA ILE A 458 -10.56 -23.59 -0.59
C ILE A 458 -9.44 -24.02 0.35
N PHE A 459 -9.82 -24.56 1.51
CA PHE A 459 -8.87 -25.12 2.46
C PHE A 459 -8.61 -26.60 2.16
N VAL A 460 -7.35 -26.99 2.06
CA VAL A 460 -6.94 -28.38 1.82
C VAL A 460 -6.39 -28.99 3.11
N ALA A 461 -7.17 -29.91 3.65
CA ALA A 461 -6.82 -30.75 4.79
C ALA A 461 -6.18 -32.05 4.27
N MET A 462 -4.89 -32.27 4.51
CA MET A 462 -4.22 -33.48 4.01
C MET A 462 -2.99 -33.85 4.85
N PRO A 463 -2.52 -35.11 4.82
CA PRO A 463 -1.27 -35.49 5.44
C PRO A 463 -0.08 -34.70 4.86
N PHE A 464 0.80 -34.21 5.73
CA PHE A 464 2.04 -33.54 5.34
C PHE A 464 3.20 -34.53 5.31
N ASN A 465 3.47 -35.09 4.14
CA ASN A 465 4.68 -35.85 3.84
C ASN A 465 5.02 -35.70 2.34
N GLU A 466 6.24 -36.05 1.96
CA GLU A 466 6.73 -35.86 0.58
C GLU A 466 5.88 -36.61 -0.46
N ASP A 467 5.33 -37.76 -0.11
CA ASP A 467 4.47 -38.57 -1.01
C ASP A 467 3.13 -37.90 -1.34
N MET A 468 2.75 -36.89 -0.57
CA MET A 468 1.51 -36.12 -0.75
C MET A 468 1.73 -34.81 -1.52
N ASP A 469 2.96 -34.35 -1.71
CA ASP A 469 3.21 -33.09 -2.40
C ASP A 469 2.77 -33.14 -3.87
N ASP A 470 3.06 -34.22 -4.59
CA ASP A 470 2.64 -34.34 -5.99
C ASP A 470 1.11 -34.35 -6.13
N ILE A 471 0.41 -34.95 -5.15
CA ILE A 471 -1.05 -34.99 -5.12
C ILE A 471 -1.60 -33.58 -4.93
N TYR A 472 -0.98 -32.81 -4.02
CA TYR A 472 -1.35 -31.41 -3.80
C TYR A 472 -1.11 -30.55 -5.05
N TYR A 473 0.14 -30.50 -5.52
CA TYR A 473 0.55 -29.55 -6.57
C TYR A 473 0.08 -29.93 -7.97
N TYR A 474 -0.12 -31.22 -8.27
CA TYR A 474 -0.52 -31.67 -9.61
C TYR A 474 -1.94 -32.23 -9.69
N GLY A 475 -2.56 -32.58 -8.56
CA GLY A 475 -3.94 -33.06 -8.51
C GLY A 475 -4.92 -32.01 -7.99
N ILE A 476 -4.71 -31.56 -6.75
CA ILE A 476 -5.67 -30.71 -6.02
C ILE A 476 -5.58 -29.26 -6.50
N GLN A 477 -4.40 -28.64 -6.40
CA GLN A 477 -4.22 -27.21 -6.69
C GLN A 477 -4.64 -26.82 -8.12
N PRO A 478 -4.28 -27.55 -9.19
CA PRO A 478 -4.73 -27.21 -10.54
C PRO A 478 -6.24 -27.33 -10.72
N SER A 479 -6.89 -28.23 -9.98
CA SER A 479 -8.34 -28.39 -9.98
C SER A 479 -9.02 -27.19 -9.32
N VAL A 480 -8.53 -26.78 -8.16
CA VAL A 480 -8.98 -25.61 -7.40
C VAL A 480 -8.78 -24.31 -8.21
N HIS A 481 -7.59 -24.10 -8.78
CA HIS A 481 -7.32 -22.93 -9.63
C HIS A 481 -8.22 -22.87 -10.85
N SER A 482 -8.50 -24.00 -11.50
CA SER A 482 -9.40 -24.04 -12.66
C SER A 482 -10.86 -23.70 -12.34
N ALA A 483 -11.22 -23.76 -11.06
CA ALA A 483 -12.52 -23.35 -10.53
C ALA A 483 -12.53 -21.88 -10.06
N GLY A 484 -11.40 -21.17 -10.12
CA GLY A 484 -11.31 -19.75 -9.77
C GLY A 484 -11.01 -19.45 -8.30
N TYR A 485 -10.67 -20.46 -7.50
CA TYR A 485 -10.39 -20.33 -6.07
C TYR A 485 -8.88 -20.34 -5.78
N LEU A 486 -8.50 -19.78 -4.63
CA LEU A 486 -7.19 -20.01 -4.03
C LEU A 486 -7.13 -21.40 -3.40
N CYS A 487 -6.00 -22.09 -3.53
CA CYS A 487 -5.75 -23.40 -2.93
C CYS A 487 -4.80 -23.23 -1.74
N GLU A 488 -5.35 -23.30 -0.53
CA GLU A 488 -4.59 -23.04 0.70
C GLU A 488 -4.40 -24.30 1.54
N ARG A 489 -3.17 -24.51 2.01
CA ARG A 489 -2.76 -25.65 2.85
C ARG A 489 -1.79 -25.18 3.93
N VAL A 490 -2.09 -25.47 5.21
CA VAL A 490 -1.29 -24.98 6.35
C VAL A 490 -0.32 -26.05 6.85
N ASP A 491 0.99 -25.81 6.70
CA ASP A 491 2.02 -26.72 7.20
C ASP A 491 2.21 -26.60 8.72
N LEU A 492 2.04 -27.72 9.43
CA LEU A 492 2.16 -27.81 10.89
C LEU A 492 3.59 -27.52 11.39
N THR A 493 4.62 -27.69 10.56
CA THR A 493 6.02 -27.51 10.96
C THR A 493 6.48 -26.05 10.96
N ALA A 494 5.68 -25.14 10.38
CA ALA A 494 6.07 -23.76 10.18
C ALA A 494 5.82 -22.84 11.41
N PHE A 495 5.23 -23.34 12.51
CA PHE A 495 4.73 -22.51 13.60
C PHE A 495 5.30 -22.84 14.97
N THR A 496 5.73 -21.80 15.69
CA THR A 496 5.91 -21.76 17.14
C THR A 496 4.81 -20.88 17.74
N GLY A 497 3.60 -21.41 17.92
CA GLY A 497 2.43 -20.64 18.38
C GLY A 497 1.12 -21.42 18.31
N ASP A 498 -0.03 -20.73 18.41
CA ASP A 498 -1.37 -21.35 18.31
C ASP A 498 -1.75 -21.69 16.86
N ILE A 499 -1.09 -22.72 16.33
CA ILE A 499 -1.35 -23.28 14.99
C ILE A 499 -2.80 -23.76 14.83
N LEU A 500 -3.43 -24.19 15.92
CA LEU A 500 -4.80 -24.69 15.90
C LEU A 500 -5.79 -23.59 15.59
N ASP A 501 -5.65 -22.43 16.22
CA ASP A 501 -6.51 -21.28 15.93
C ASP A 501 -6.36 -20.78 14.49
N ARG A 502 -5.15 -20.86 13.92
CA ARG A 502 -4.94 -20.56 12.50
C ARG A 502 -5.66 -21.56 11.59
N ILE A 503 -5.52 -22.86 11.83
CA ILE A 503 -6.21 -23.89 11.05
C ILE A 503 -7.72 -23.70 11.11
N LYS A 504 -8.28 -23.53 12.33
CA LYS A 504 -9.70 -23.25 12.53
C LYS A 504 -10.16 -22.00 11.77
N SER A 505 -9.43 -20.90 11.88
CA SER A 505 -9.76 -19.66 11.19
C SER A 505 -9.73 -19.83 9.66
N ARG A 506 -8.74 -20.55 9.11
CA ARG A 506 -8.67 -20.79 7.66
C ARG A 506 -9.80 -21.70 7.17
N ILE A 507 -10.13 -22.75 7.91
CA ILE A 507 -11.31 -23.58 7.63
C ILE A 507 -12.58 -22.72 7.65
N GLU A 508 -12.84 -21.96 8.73
CA GLU A 508 -14.05 -21.13 8.88
C GLU A 508 -14.24 -20.11 7.77
N SER A 509 -13.15 -19.52 7.30
CA SER A 509 -13.17 -18.53 6.24
C SER A 509 -13.25 -19.13 4.82
N SER A 510 -13.08 -20.46 4.67
CA SER A 510 -13.08 -21.11 3.35
C SER A 510 -14.49 -21.32 2.81
N GLU A 511 -14.63 -21.26 1.49
CA GLU A 511 -15.91 -21.60 0.83
C GLU A 511 -16.19 -23.11 0.88
N LEU A 512 -15.10 -23.90 0.89
CA LEU A 512 -15.15 -25.35 0.85
C LEU A 512 -13.84 -25.94 1.41
N VAL A 513 -13.96 -27.13 1.99
CA VAL A 513 -12.82 -27.94 2.42
C VAL A 513 -12.61 -29.13 1.48
N ILE A 514 -11.38 -29.36 1.05
CA ILE A 514 -10.97 -30.61 0.40
C ILE A 514 -10.15 -31.39 1.42
N ALA A 515 -10.58 -32.60 1.76
CA ALA A 515 -9.92 -33.42 2.76
C ALA A 515 -9.43 -34.74 2.16
N ASP A 516 -8.11 -34.94 2.15
CA ASP A 516 -7.50 -36.21 1.75
C ASP A 516 -7.29 -37.12 2.96
N LEU A 517 -8.07 -38.19 3.04
CA LEU A 517 -8.13 -39.12 4.16
C LEU A 517 -7.20 -40.33 4.00
N THR A 518 -6.33 -40.32 2.99
CA THR A 518 -5.38 -41.40 2.73
C THR A 518 -4.54 -41.71 3.98
N GLY A 519 -4.42 -43.00 4.31
CA GLY A 519 -3.69 -43.47 5.50
C GLY A 519 -4.37 -43.14 6.84
N ALA A 520 -5.62 -42.68 6.83
CA ALA A 520 -6.42 -42.40 8.00
C ALA A 520 -5.78 -41.43 9.03
N ASN A 521 -5.19 -40.33 8.55
CA ASN A 521 -4.52 -39.36 9.40
C ASN A 521 -5.51 -38.67 10.39
N PRO A 522 -5.33 -38.83 11.72
CA PRO A 522 -6.29 -38.32 12.71
C PRO A 522 -6.45 -36.79 12.69
N ASN A 523 -5.42 -36.04 12.30
CA ASN A 523 -5.50 -34.58 12.22
C ASN A 523 -6.47 -34.15 11.11
N VAL A 524 -6.44 -34.84 9.96
CA VAL A 524 -7.35 -34.55 8.85
C VAL A 524 -8.79 -34.87 9.24
N TYR A 525 -9.02 -35.97 9.98
CA TYR A 525 -10.36 -36.29 10.50
C TYR A 525 -10.87 -35.22 11.48
N LEU A 526 -9.99 -34.65 12.31
CA LEU A 526 -10.34 -33.54 13.19
C LEU A 526 -10.73 -32.29 12.40
N GLU A 527 -9.98 -31.96 11.35
CA GLU A 527 -10.26 -30.83 10.45
C GLU A 527 -11.59 -31.01 9.71
N VAL A 528 -11.88 -32.23 9.23
CA VAL A 528 -13.18 -32.59 8.62
C VAL A 528 -14.32 -32.44 9.65
N GLY A 529 -14.15 -33.00 10.84
CA GLY A 529 -15.15 -32.89 11.91
C GLY A 529 -15.43 -31.43 12.28
N TYR A 530 -14.39 -30.59 12.33
CA TYR A 530 -14.53 -29.16 12.56
C TYR A 530 -15.28 -28.48 11.41
N ALA A 531 -14.89 -28.74 10.15
CA ALA A 531 -15.54 -28.17 8.97
C ALA A 531 -17.05 -28.50 8.93
N TRP A 532 -17.41 -29.77 9.17
CA TRP A 532 -18.80 -30.20 9.27
C TRP A 532 -19.54 -29.56 10.45
N GLY A 533 -18.89 -29.44 11.61
CA GLY A 533 -19.44 -28.73 12.76
C GLY A 533 -19.73 -27.25 12.49
N ARG A 534 -19.03 -26.64 11.54
CA ARG A 534 -19.26 -25.27 11.04
C ARG A 534 -20.22 -25.21 9.85
N GLY A 535 -20.70 -26.35 9.35
CA GLY A 535 -21.62 -26.44 8.22
C GLY A 535 -20.95 -26.22 6.85
N LEU A 536 -19.63 -26.37 6.75
CA LEU A 536 -18.89 -26.14 5.52
C LEU A 536 -18.99 -27.35 4.57
N PRO A 537 -19.25 -27.12 3.27
CA PRO A 537 -19.14 -28.15 2.25
C PRO A 537 -17.74 -28.78 2.29
N THR A 538 -17.67 -30.12 2.23
CA THR A 538 -16.40 -30.84 2.31
C THR A 538 -16.36 -31.94 1.25
N ILE A 539 -15.34 -31.92 0.38
CA ILE A 539 -15.05 -32.99 -0.58
C ILE A 539 -14.02 -33.93 0.05
N LEU A 540 -14.37 -35.20 0.15
CA LEU A 540 -13.48 -36.23 0.67
C LEU A 540 -12.71 -36.91 -0.47
N LEU A 541 -11.41 -37.09 -0.30
CA LEU A 541 -10.51 -37.80 -1.20
C LEU A 541 -9.88 -38.99 -0.45
N SER A 542 -9.59 -40.08 -1.16
CA SER A 542 -8.75 -41.16 -0.62
C SER A 542 -8.07 -41.95 -1.74
N LYS A 543 -6.84 -42.42 -1.51
CA LYS A 543 -6.20 -43.41 -2.40
C LYS A 543 -6.84 -44.80 -2.29
N ASP A 544 -7.29 -45.14 -1.08
CA ASP A 544 -7.89 -46.43 -0.77
C ASP A 544 -9.20 -46.23 -0.02
N ALA A 545 -10.27 -46.87 -0.48
CA ALA A 545 -11.57 -46.81 0.19
C ALA A 545 -11.53 -47.50 1.57
N ASP A 546 -10.61 -48.45 1.76
CA ASP A 546 -10.47 -49.19 3.01
C ASP A 546 -9.87 -48.33 4.15
N ASP A 547 -9.19 -47.22 3.81
CA ASP A 547 -8.64 -46.26 4.76
C ASP A 547 -9.73 -45.46 5.49
N LEU A 548 -10.94 -45.39 4.91
CA LEU A 548 -12.05 -44.62 5.48
C LEU A 548 -12.50 -45.23 6.81
N LYS A 549 -12.61 -44.41 7.85
CA LYS A 549 -13.16 -44.81 9.17
C LYS A 549 -14.68 -44.71 9.18
N PHE A 550 -15.31 -45.35 10.17
CA PHE A 550 -16.77 -45.52 10.20
C PHE A 550 -17.54 -44.19 10.09
N ASP A 551 -17.00 -43.10 10.64
CA ASP A 551 -17.61 -41.76 10.62
C ASP A 551 -17.81 -41.19 9.21
N VAL A 552 -16.99 -41.61 8.24
CA VAL A 552 -16.98 -41.05 6.88
C VAL A 552 -17.32 -42.08 5.78
N ARG A 553 -17.37 -43.38 6.10
CA ARG A 553 -17.63 -44.46 5.13
C ARG A 553 -18.95 -44.34 4.37
N GLY A 554 -19.96 -43.70 4.96
CA GLY A 554 -21.26 -43.46 4.32
C GLY A 554 -21.31 -42.19 3.45
N GLN A 555 -20.24 -41.40 3.44
CA GLN A 555 -20.16 -40.14 2.69
C GLN A 555 -19.58 -40.36 1.30
N ARG A 556 -19.92 -39.46 0.38
CA ARG A 556 -19.33 -39.47 -0.97
C ARG A 556 -17.84 -39.14 -0.88
N CYS A 557 -17.00 -40.03 -1.43
CA CYS A 557 -15.55 -39.89 -1.46
C CYS A 557 -15.03 -40.12 -2.88
N ILE A 558 -14.12 -39.25 -3.33
CA ILE A 558 -13.39 -39.42 -4.59
C ILE A 558 -12.23 -40.37 -4.33
N ASN A 559 -12.39 -41.62 -4.75
CA ASN A 559 -11.33 -42.61 -4.70
C ASN A 559 -10.43 -42.49 -5.94
N TYR A 560 -9.13 -42.34 -5.75
CA TYR A 560 -8.19 -42.12 -6.85
C TYR A 560 -6.96 -43.03 -6.75
N LYS A 561 -6.48 -43.54 -7.89
CA LYS A 561 -5.21 -44.30 -7.95
C LYS A 561 -4.08 -43.54 -8.61
N ARG A 562 -4.42 -42.60 -9.50
CA ARG A 562 -3.47 -41.77 -10.25
C ARG A 562 -3.88 -40.31 -10.12
N ILE A 563 -2.89 -39.42 -10.09
CA ILE A 563 -3.09 -37.97 -9.94
C ILE A 563 -4.00 -37.40 -11.04
N ILE A 564 -3.87 -37.88 -12.28
CA ILE A 564 -4.71 -37.43 -13.40
C ILE A 564 -6.19 -37.80 -13.24
N ASP A 565 -6.49 -38.91 -12.56
CA ASP A 565 -7.87 -39.31 -12.29
C ASP A 565 -8.46 -38.44 -11.17
N LEU A 566 -7.66 -38.13 -10.15
CA LEU A 566 -8.02 -37.18 -9.10
C LEU A 566 -8.33 -35.80 -9.69
N GLU A 567 -7.43 -35.26 -10.51
CA GLU A 567 -7.59 -33.93 -11.11
C GLU A 567 -8.91 -33.83 -11.91
N LYS A 568 -9.20 -34.84 -12.74
CA LYS A 568 -10.43 -34.87 -13.55
C LYS A 568 -11.69 -34.97 -12.68
N ALA A 569 -11.70 -35.87 -11.70
CA ALA A 569 -12.84 -36.08 -10.83
C ALA A 569 -13.11 -34.86 -9.95
N LEU A 570 -12.06 -34.26 -9.38
CA LEU A 570 -12.17 -33.09 -8.54
C LEU A 570 -12.62 -31.85 -9.32
N LYS A 571 -12.13 -31.64 -10.54
CA LYS A 571 -12.63 -30.57 -11.43
C LYS A 571 -14.13 -30.70 -11.72
N LEU A 572 -14.62 -31.93 -11.91
CA LEU A 572 -16.04 -32.18 -12.14
C LEU A 572 -16.87 -31.86 -10.88
N GLU A 573 -16.39 -32.31 -9.72
CA GLU A 573 -17.08 -32.09 -8.44
C GLU A 573 -17.17 -30.60 -8.08
N LEU A 574 -16.04 -29.88 -8.21
CA LEU A 574 -15.99 -28.43 -7.95
C LEU A 574 -16.94 -27.66 -8.86
N ARG A 575 -17.05 -28.03 -10.15
CA ARG A 575 -18.03 -27.41 -11.06
C ARG A 575 -19.48 -27.66 -10.66
N GLY A 576 -19.78 -28.85 -10.15
CA GLY A 576 -21.13 -29.20 -9.67
C GLY A 576 -21.54 -28.31 -8.50
N LEU A 577 -20.68 -28.19 -7.49
CA LEU A 577 -20.96 -27.41 -6.28
C LEU A 577 -21.11 -25.91 -6.54
N ILE A 578 -20.39 -25.36 -7.53
CA ILE A 578 -20.51 -23.95 -7.93
C ILE A 578 -21.87 -23.68 -8.58
N ASN A 579 -22.39 -24.62 -9.37
CA ASN A 579 -23.67 -24.44 -10.07
C ASN A 579 -24.88 -24.61 -9.14
N ASP A 580 -24.75 -25.36 -8.04
CA ASP A 580 -25.83 -25.55 -7.06
C ASP A 580 -25.94 -24.37 -6.05
N ALA A 581 -24.95 -23.47 -6.01
CA ALA A 581 -24.89 -22.30 -5.12
C ALA A 581 -25.34 -20.97 -5.77
N LEU A 582 -25.52 -20.96 -7.10
CA LEU A 582 -26.05 -19.84 -7.91
C LEU A 582 -27.54 -20.06 -8.22
#